data_AF-A0A8X8B2X4-F1
#
_entry.id   AF-A0A8X8B2X4-F1
#
_cell.length_a   1.000
_cell.length_b   1.000
_cell.length_c   1.000
_cell.angle_alpha   90.00
_cell.angle_beta   90.00
_cell.angle_gamma   90.00
#
_symmetry.space_group_name_H-M   'P 1'
#
loop_
_entity.id
_entity.type
_entity.pdbx_description
1 polymer ?
#
loop_
_entity_poly.entity_id
_entity_poly.type
_entity_poly.pdbx_seq_one_letter_code
_entity_poly.pdbx_strand_id
1 'polypeptide(L)' 'MLSMMQEKGTLPEFVLCIGDDRSDEDMFEVICSSTEGPWIAARAEVFACTVCQKPSKAKYYLDDTKKYQRLY' A
#
# COMPACT_ATOMS: atom_id res chain seq x y z
N MET A 1 -4.52 -13.72 6.30
CA MET A 1 -5.40 -12.54 6.59
C MET A 1 -6.40 -12.33 5.47
N LEU A 2 -5.99 -12.01 4.24
CA LEU A 2 -6.91 -11.91 3.08
C LEU A 2 -7.66 -13.22 2.81
N SER A 3 -6.96 -14.36 2.84
CA SER A 3 -7.58 -15.69 2.73
C SER A 3 -8.65 -15.95 3.78
N MET A 4 -8.40 -15.58 5.04
CA MET A 4 -9.36 -15.72 6.14
C MET A 4 -10.59 -14.82 5.99
N MET A 5 -10.42 -13.62 5.42
CA MET A 5 -11.57 -12.75 5.11
C MET A 5 -12.43 -13.38 4.02
N GLN A 6 -11.79 -13.92 2.97
CA GLN A 6 -12.48 -14.60 1.88
C GLN A 6 -13.20 -15.86 2.36
N GLU A 7 -12.58 -16.67 3.22
CA GLU A 7 -13.22 -17.83 3.87
C GLU A 7 -14.47 -17.44 4.68
N LYS A 8 -14.47 -16.23 5.25
CA LYS A 8 -15.62 -15.65 5.96
C LYS A 8 -16.62 -14.94 5.03
N GLY A 9 -16.43 -15.00 3.71
CA GLY A 9 -17.29 -14.36 2.72
C GLY A 9 -17.19 -12.83 2.71
N THR A 10 -16.09 -12.28 3.21
CA THR A 10 -15.84 -10.84 3.26
C THR A 10 -14.64 -10.45 2.41
N LEU A 11 -14.68 -9.28 1.80
CA LEU A 11 -13.56 -8.73 1.03
C LEU A 11 -13.14 -7.37 1.62
N PRO A 12 -11.85 -7.00 1.57
CA PRO A 12 -11.41 -5.66 1.93
C PRO A 12 -12.06 -4.60 1.03
N GLU A 13 -12.62 -3.56 1.64
CA GLU A 13 -13.15 -2.37 0.96
C GLU A 13 -12.20 -1.15 1.06
N PHE A 14 -11.14 -1.25 1.87
CA PHE A 14 -10.10 -0.24 1.99
C PHE A 14 -8.75 -0.93 2.16
N VAL A 15 -7.74 -0.50 1.41
CA VAL A 15 -6.39 -1.03 1.47
C VAL A 15 -5.38 0.11 1.53
N LEU A 16 -4.53 0.09 2.56
CA LEU A 16 -3.40 0.98 2.71
C LEU A 16 -2.11 0.15 2.67
N CYS A 17 -1.26 0.45 1.69
CA CYS A 17 0.07 -0.13 1.54
C CYS A 17 1.10 0.98 1.74
N ILE A 18 2.03 0.77 2.67
CA ILE A 18 3.13 1.69 2.96
C ILE A 18 4.43 0.94 2.82
N GLY A 19 5.39 1.52 2.11
CA GLY A 19 6.74 0.98 1.97
C GLY A 19 7.78 2.10 1.83
N ASP A 20 9.04 1.79 2.10
CA ASP A 20 10.13 2.76 2.20
C ASP A 20 11.32 2.44 1.29
N ASP A 21 11.34 1.30 0.59
CA ASP A 21 12.48 0.92 -0.23
C ASP A 21 12.09 0.31 -1.58
N ARG A 22 13.09 -0.26 -2.27
CA ARG A 22 12.91 -0.84 -3.61
C ARG A 22 12.13 -2.16 -3.59
N SER A 23 12.14 -2.89 -2.47
CA SER A 23 11.43 -4.15 -2.34
C SER A 23 9.91 -3.96 -2.35
N ASP A 24 9.43 -2.78 -1.94
CA ASP A 24 8.01 -2.44 -1.91
C ASP A 24 7.43 -2.04 -3.28
N GLU A 25 8.29 -1.71 -4.25
CA GLU A 25 7.85 -1.17 -5.54
C GLU A 25 6.94 -2.13 -6.29
N ASP A 26 7.28 -3.42 -6.33
CA ASP A 26 6.45 -4.43 -7.00
C ASP A 26 5.12 -4.65 -6.25
N MET A 27 5.11 -4.46 -4.92
CA MET A 27 3.88 -4.52 -4.13
C MET A 27 2.94 -3.35 -4.47
N PHE A 28 3.47 -2.13 -4.68
CA PHE A 28 2.66 -0.97 -5.06
C PHE A 28 1.95 -1.18 -6.40
N GLU A 29 2.64 -1.77 -7.38
CA GLU A 29 2.09 -2.05 -8.70
C GLU A 29 0.96 -3.08 -8.64
N VAL A 30 1.19 -4.18 -7.92
CA VAL A 30 0.20 -5.24 -7.75
C VAL A 30 -1.02 -4.74 -7.00
N ILE A 31 -0.83 -3.98 -5.91
CA ILE A 31 -1.99 -3.55 -5.11
C ILE A 31 -2.85 -2.52 -5.85
N CYS A 32 -2.24 -1.62 -6.62
CA CYS A 32 -2.99 -0.64 -7.40
C CYS A 32 -3.81 -1.27 -8.55
N SER A 33 -3.39 -2.43 -9.05
CA SER A 33 -4.12 -3.17 -10.09
C SER A 33 -5.08 -4.23 -9.53
N SER A 34 -5.06 -4.47 -8.22
CA SER A 34 -5.76 -5.59 -7.59
C SER A 34 -7.27 -5.44 -7.43
N THR A 35 -7.85 -4.27 -7.70
CA THR A 35 -9.31 -4.03 -7.63
C THR A 35 -10.10 -4.83 -8.67
N GLU A 36 -9.43 -5.35 -9.70
CA GLU A 36 -10.01 -6.26 -10.70
C GLU A 36 -9.90 -7.74 -10.32
N GLY A 37 -9.21 -8.06 -9.21
CA GLY A 37 -8.97 -9.42 -8.74
C GLY A 37 -10.01 -9.93 -7.73
N PRO A 38 -10.00 -11.24 -7.41
CA PRO A 38 -10.97 -11.85 -6.49
C PRO A 38 -10.74 -11.52 -5.00
N TRP A 39 -9.61 -10.88 -4.68
CA TRP A 39 -9.12 -10.74 -3.31
C TRP A 39 -9.54 -9.45 -2.63
N ILE A 40 -9.98 -8.45 -3.40
CA ILE A 40 -10.35 -7.11 -2.93
C ILE A 40 -11.70 -6.74 -3.54
N ALA A 41 -12.52 -5.99 -2.82
CA ALA A 41 -13.82 -5.57 -3.34
C ALA A 41 -13.63 -4.66 -4.57
N ALA A 42 -14.48 -4.82 -5.58
CA ALA A 42 -14.39 -4.03 -6.83
C ALA A 42 -14.47 -2.51 -6.60
N ARG A 43 -15.11 -2.08 -5.50
CA ARG A 43 -15.25 -0.67 -5.09
C ARG A 43 -14.24 -0.24 -4.03
N ALA A 44 -13.22 -1.05 -3.76
CA ALA A 44 -12.30 -0.76 -2.69
C ALA A 44 -11.47 0.48 -2.99
N GLU A 45 -11.23 1.28 -1.96
CA GLU A 45 -10.28 2.39 -2.04
C GLU A 45 -8.88 1.87 -1.72
N VAL A 46 -7.96 2.01 -2.68
CA VAL A 46 -6.57 1.54 -2.56
C VAL A 46 -5.61 2.72 -2.54
N PHE A 47 -4.79 2.76 -1.49
CA PHE A 47 -3.76 3.77 -1.28
C PHE A 47 -2.39 3.09 -1.14
N ALA A 48 -1.54 3.27 -2.15
CA ALA A 48 -0.13 2.90 -2.08
C ALA A 48 0.71 4.16 -1.78
N CYS A 49 1.51 4.08 -0.73
CA CYS A 49 2.27 5.20 -0.18
C CYS A 49 3.75 4.83 -0.04
N THR A 50 4.62 5.64 -0.62
CA THR A 50 6.06 5.53 -0.33
C THR A 50 6.47 6.47 0.80
N VAL A 51 7.46 6.10 1.60
CA VAL A 51 8.02 6.99 2.63
C VAL A 51 8.94 8.01 1.97
N CYS A 52 8.74 9.29 2.30
CA CYS A 52 9.35 10.48 1.69
C CYS A 52 9.00 10.70 0.21
N GLN A 53 9.15 11.94 -0.24
CA GLN A 53 9.04 12.23 -1.67
C GLN A 53 10.27 11.72 -2.42
N LYS A 54 10.10 10.66 -3.21
CA LYS A 54 11.13 10.03 -4.06
C LYS A 54 10.47 9.36 -5.27
N PRO A 55 11.25 9.04 -6.33
CA PRO A 55 10.73 8.21 -7.42
C PRO A 55 10.19 6.88 -6.87
N SER A 56 8.93 6.56 -7.18
CA SER A 56 8.26 5.35 -6.73
C SER A 56 7.07 5.02 -7.64
N LYS A 57 6.69 3.74 -7.70
CA LYS A 57 5.44 3.24 -8.27
C LYS A 57 4.22 3.54 -7.39
N ALA A 58 4.43 3.91 -6.12
CA ALA A 58 3.36 4.38 -5.25
C ALA A 58 2.77 5.70 -5.76
N LYS A 59 1.43 5.84 -5.67
CA LYS A 59 0.73 7.06 -6.09
C LYS A 59 0.87 8.21 -5.09
N TYR A 60 1.02 7.87 -3.82
CA TYR A 60 1.10 8.84 -2.73
C TYR A 60 2.44 8.71 -2.02
N TYR A 61 2.82 9.75 -1.27
CA TYR A 61 3.96 9.69 -0.37
C TYR A 61 3.56 10.17 1.01
N LEU A 62 4.19 9.60 2.04
CA LEU A 62 4.14 10.11 3.39
C LEU A 62 5.35 11.00 3.61
N ASP A 63 5.10 12.26 3.97
CA ASP A 63 6.18 13.16 4.35
C ASP A 63 6.70 12.77 5.74
N ASP A 64 7.76 11.97 5.78
CA ASP A 64 8.47 11.71 7.03
C ASP A 64 9.42 12.89 7.32
N THR A 65 8.87 13.88 8.01
CA THR A 65 9.60 15.08 8.42
C THR A 65 10.69 14.80 9.47
N LYS A 66 10.89 13.55 9.92
CA LYS A 66 11.88 13.19 10.95
C LYS A 66 13.31 12.93 10.45
N LYS A 67 13.64 13.35 9.22
CA LYS A 67 14.96 13.09 8.60
C LYS A 67 16.20 13.60 9.37
N TYR A 68 16.05 14.45 10.39
CA TYR A 68 17.18 14.97 11.17
C TYR A 68 16.91 15.10 12.68
N GLN A 69 16.57 14.02 13.37
CA GLN A 69 17.05 13.89 14.75
C GLN A 69 18.40 13.18 14.72
N ARG A 70 19.44 13.98 14.46
CA ARG A 70 20.81 13.61 14.78
C ARG A 70 20.86 13.39 16.29
N LEU A 71 20.84 12.13 16.72
CA LEU A 71 21.25 11.76 18.07
C LEU A 71 22.74 12.11 18.16
N TYR A 72 23.02 13.21 18.84
CA TYR A 72 24.36 13.52 19.35
C TYR A 72 24.75 12.52 20.43
#